data_AF-A0A2T3N0D2-F1
#
_entry.id   AF-A0A2T3N0D2-F1
#
_cell.length_a   1.000
_cell.length_b   1.000
_cell.length_c   1.000
_cell.angle_alpha   90.00
_cell.angle_beta   90.00
_cell.angle_gamma   90.00
#
_symmetry.space_group_name_H-M   'P 1'
#
loop_
_entity.id
_entity.type
_entity.pdbx_description
1 polymer ?
#
loop_
_entity_poly.entity_id
_entity_poly.type
_entity_poly.pdbx_seq_one_letter_code
_entity_poly.pdbx_strand_id
1 'polypeptide(L)' 'MSFLTGIIGKTLWEVLKGLFFQIGWKIILERFASRAVVWGLETLKGLTTNDVVQETVDDVVSSLQGKRLKEIPQKE' A
#
# COMPACT_ATOMS: atom_id res chain seq x y z
N MET A 1 33.04 23.44 7.59
CA MET A 1 31.61 23.14 7.34
C MET A 1 31.34 21.87 6.53
N SER A 2 32.32 21.21 5.87
CA SER A 2 32.07 19.97 5.10
C SER A 2 32.22 18.68 5.92
N PHE A 3 33.23 18.60 6.80
CA PHE A 3 33.54 17.38 7.56
C PHE A 3 32.48 17.00 8.60
N LEU A 4 32.02 17.95 9.42
CA LEU A 4 30.99 17.70 10.43
C LEU A 4 29.65 17.32 9.80
N THR A 5 29.26 17.99 8.71
CA THR A 5 28.05 17.67 7.94
C THR A 5 28.15 16.30 7.28
N GLY A 6 29.33 15.90 6.81
CA GLY A 6 29.57 14.56 6.26
C GLY A 6 29.47 13.45 7.29
N ILE A 7 29.98 13.67 8.51
CA ILE A 7 29.92 12.69 9.62
C ILE A 7 28.49 12.58 10.16
N ILE A 8 27.82 13.71 10.39
CA ILE A 8 26.42 13.74 10.85
C ILE A 8 25.49 13.13 9.80
N GLY A 9 25.70 13.44 8.51
CA GLY A 9 24.91 12.86 7.42
C GLY A 9 25.10 11.34 7.30
N LYS A 10 26.35 10.84 7.40
CA LYS A 10 26.62 9.39 7.36
C LYS A 10 26.00 8.65 8.54
N THR A 11 26.16 9.17 9.75
CA THR A 11 25.59 8.55 10.96
C THR A 11 24.07 8.54 10.93
N LEU A 12 23.43 9.64 10.51
CA LEU A 12 21.98 9.70 10.33
C LEU A 12 21.50 8.68 9.29
N TRP A 13 22.21 8.56 8.17
CA TRP A 13 21.89 7.60 7.12
C TRP A 13 22.03 6.15 7.59
N GLU A 14 23.05 5.84 8.39
CA GLU A 14 23.25 4.51 8.99
C GLU A 14 22.15 4.17 10.00
N VAL A 15 21.76 5.12 10.85
CA VAL A 15 20.63 4.94 11.77
C VAL A 15 19.33 4.71 11.01
N LEU A 16 19.04 5.52 9.99
CA LEU A 16 17.86 5.35 9.14
C LEU A 16 17.85 3.99 8.44
N LYS A 17 18.99 3.55 7.91
CA LYS A 17 19.13 2.20 7.35
C LYS A 17 18.88 1.11 8.38
N GLY A 18 19.45 1.22 9.58
CA GLY A 18 19.24 0.26 10.65
C GLY A 18 17.77 0.13 11.03
N LEU A 19 17.10 1.26 11.23
CA LEU A 19 15.66 1.31 11.48
C LEU A 19 14.85 0.75 10.31
N PHE A 20 15.23 1.09 9.08
CA PHE A 20 14.61 0.55 7.88
C PHE A 20 14.72 -0.98 7.86
N PHE A 21 15.91 -1.56 8.02
CA PHE A 21 16.08 -3.02 8.00
C PHE A 21 15.40 -3.76 9.18
N GLN A 22 15.19 -3.09 10.31
CA GLN A 22 14.45 -3.66 11.45
C GLN A 22 12.95 -3.75 11.23
N ILE A 23 12.40 -2.99 10.28
CA ILE A 23 10.97 -3.03 9.98
C ILE A 23 10.61 -4.37 9.33
N GLY A 24 9.50 -4.97 9.78
CA GLY A 24 8.90 -6.15 9.17
C GLY A 24 8.29 -5.85 7.80
N TRP A 25 9.14 -5.60 6.80
CA TRP A 25 8.75 -5.19 5.44
C TRP A 25 7.71 -6.08 4.80
N LYS A 26 7.75 -7.38 5.10
CA LYS A 26 6.79 -8.35 4.59
C LYS A 26 5.34 -7.90 4.81
N ILE A 27 4.98 -7.53 6.04
CA ILE A 27 3.59 -7.16 6.39
C ILE A 27 3.20 -5.83 5.75
N ILE A 28 4.14 -4.87 5.72
CA ILE A 28 3.91 -3.56 5.14
C ILE A 28 3.72 -3.68 3.62
N LEU A 29 4.61 -4.42 2.95
CA LEU A 29 4.56 -4.65 1.52
C LEU A 29 3.31 -5.44 1.11
N GLU A 30 2.89 -6.43 1.89
CA GLU A 30 1.64 -7.16 1.64
C GLU A 30 0.42 -6.20 1.65
N ARG A 31 0.30 -5.35 2.68
CA ARG A 31 -0.79 -4.38 2.77
C ARG A 31 -0.69 -3.27 1.74
N PHE A 32 0.53 -2.82 1.46
CA PHE A 32 0.79 -1.78 0.47
C PHE A 32 0.47 -2.28 -0.93
N ALA A 33 0.86 -3.51 -1.29
CA ALA A 33 0.56 -4.10 -2.59
C ALA A 33 -0.95 -4.19 -2.82
N SER A 34 -1.71 -4.71 -1.85
CA SER A 34 -3.18 -4.76 -1.97
C SER A 34 -3.79 -3.37 -2.17
N ARG A 35 -3.35 -2.37 -1.39
CA ARG A 35 -3.86 -1.00 -1.50
C ARG A 35 -3.43 -0.31 -2.80
N ALA A 36 -2.21 -0.54 -3.26
CA ALA A 36 -1.68 0.03 -4.49
C ALA A 36 -2.41 -0.51 -5.73
N VAL A 37 -2.73 -1.82 -5.74
CA VAL A 37 -3.53 -2.43 -6.81
C VAL A 37 -4.94 -1.85 -6.85
N VAL A 38 -5.63 -1.77 -5.70
CA VAL A 38 -6.97 -1.17 -5.64
C VAL A 38 -6.94 0.30 -6.08
N TRP A 39 -6.00 1.09 -5.56
CA TRP A 39 -5.84 2.49 -5.93
C TRP A 39 -5.56 2.68 -7.42
N GLY A 40 -4.72 1.82 -8.01
CA GLY A 40 -4.41 1.85 -9.44
C GLY A 40 -5.65 1.55 -10.29
N LEU A 41 -6.44 0.54 -9.90
CA LEU A 41 -7.69 0.20 -10.56
C LEU A 41 -8.72 1.33 -10.46
N GLU A 42 -8.92 1.90 -9.28
CA GLU A 42 -9.82 3.06 -9.07
C GLU A 42 -9.38 4.28 -9.89
N THR A 43 -8.07 4.51 -10.00
CA THR A 43 -7.52 5.59 -10.85
C THR A 43 -7.82 5.35 -12.32
N LEU A 44 -7.64 4.11 -12.81
CA LEU A 44 -7.97 3.73 -14.18
C LEU A 44 -9.47 3.89 -14.47
N LYS A 45 -10.33 3.55 -13.50
CA LYS A 45 -11.78 3.78 -13.58
C LYS A 45 -12.11 5.27 -13.73
N GLY A 46 -11.46 6.15 -12.95
CA GLY A 46 -11.68 7.59 -13.03
C GLY A 46 -11.20 8.24 -14.33
N LEU A 47 -10.32 7.58 -15.09
CA LEU A 47 -9.78 8.07 -16.37
C LEU A 47 -10.58 7.58 -17.59
N THR A 48 -11.58 6.71 -17.40
CA THR A 48 -12.42 6.18 -18.48
C THR A 48 -13.87 6.62 -18.33
N THR A 49 -14.51 6.98 -19.43
CA THR A 49 -15.96 7.25 -19.52
C THR A 49 -16.75 6.06 -20.05
N ASN A 50 -16.09 4.91 -20.26
CA ASN A 50 -16.74 3.71 -20.77
C ASN A 50 -17.33 2.90 -19.61
N ASP A 51 -18.66 2.82 -19.57
CA ASP A 51 -19.41 2.15 -18.49
C ASP A 51 -19.04 0.67 -18.34
N VAL A 52 -18.75 -0.04 -19.43
CA VAL A 52 -18.36 -1.47 -19.40
C VAL A 52 -16.99 -1.65 -18.76
N VAL A 53 -16.06 -0.72 -19.02
CA VAL A 53 -14.73 -0.74 -18.40
C VAL A 53 -14.83 -0.41 -16.91
N GLN A 54 -15.70 0.55 -16.54
CA GLN A 54 -15.93 0.88 -15.14
C GLN A 54 -16.53 -0.29 -14.36
N GLU A 55 -17.52 -0.98 -14.92
CA GLU A 55 -18.14 -2.17 -14.34
C GLU A 55 -17.15 -3.32 -14.20
N THR A 56 -16.32 -3.55 -15.22
CA THR A 56 -15.26 -4.57 -15.18
C THR A 56 -14.24 -4.28 -14.08
N VAL A 57 -13.86 -3.01 -13.90
CA VAL A 57 -12.94 -2.61 -12.82
C VAL A 57 -13.59 -2.85 -11.45
N ASP A 58 -14.87 -2.53 -11.29
CA ASP A 58 -15.60 -2.78 -10.05
C ASP A 58 -15.68 -4.27 -9.71
N ASP A 59 -15.94 -5.13 -10.70
CA ASP A 59 -15.96 -6.58 -10.52
C ASP A 59 -14.59 -7.13 -10.12
N VAL A 60 -13.52 -6.63 -10.74
CA VAL A 60 -12.14 -7.01 -10.41
C VAL A 60 -11.79 -6.56 -8.99
N VAL A 61 -12.09 -5.32 -8.62
CA VAL A 61 -11.87 -4.80 -7.25
C VAL A 61 -12.66 -5.61 -6.22
N SER A 62 -13.92 -5.93 -6.51
CA SER A 62 -14.79 -6.79 -5.69
C SER A 62 -14.20 -8.19 -5.51
N SER A 63 -13.67 -8.79 -6.58
CA SER A 63 -13.02 -10.11 -6.51
C SER A 63 -11.72 -10.08 -5.67
N LEU A 64 -10.95 -9.00 -5.76
CA LEU A 64 -9.68 -8.81 -5.06
C LEU A 64 -9.87 -8.53 -3.57
N GLN A 65 -10.96 -7.86 -3.19
CA GLN A 65 -11.33 -7.66 -1.79
C GLN A 65 -11.81 -8.96 -1.12
N GLY A 66 -12.07 -10.01 -1.91
CA GLY A 66 -12.59 -11.29 -1.46
C GLY A 66 -14.02 -11.20 -0.92
N LYS A 67 -14.69 -12.35 -0.77
CA LYS A 67 -15.90 -12.42 0.06
C LYS A 67 -15.48 -12.06 1.49
N ARG A 68 -15.75 -10.82 1.93
CA ARG A 68 -15.69 -10.51 3.36
C ARG A 68 -16.47 -11.61 4.08
N LEU A 69 -15.84 -12.26 5.06
CA LEU A 69 -16.53 -13.20 5.93
C LEU A 69 -17.77 -12.49 6.45
N LYS A 70 -18.94 -13.13 6.28
CA LYS A 70 -20.22 -12.62 6.77
C LYS A 70 -20.01 -12.18 8.22
N GLU A 71 -20.17 -10.89 8.50
CA GLU A 71 -20.02 -10.35 9.85
C GLU A 71 -20.91 -11.18 10.77
N ILE A 72 -20.30 -11.99 11.65
CA ILE A 72 -21.06 -12.71 12.66
C ILE A 72 -21.54 -11.62 13.61
N PRO A 73 -22.86 -11.44 13.81
CA PRO A 73 -23.36 -10.45 14.76
C PRO A 73 -22.71 -10.74 16.10
N GLN A 74 -21.89 -9.81 16.57
CA GLN A 74 -21.24 -9.89 17.86
C GLN A 74 -22.38 -9.81 18.88
N LYS A 75 -22.80 -10.96 19.41
CA LYS A 75 -23.73 -11.01 20.53
C LYS A 75 -23.06 -10.29 21.70
N GLU A 76 -23.65 -9.17 22.09
CA GLU A 76 -23.44 -8.53 23.39
C GLU A 76 -23.69 -9.51 24.54
#